data_AF-A0A134BUR4-F1
#
_entry.id   AF-A0A134BUR4-F1
#
_cell.length_a   1.000
_cell.length_b   1.000
_cell.length_c   1.000
_cell.angle_alpha   90.00
_cell.angle_beta   90.00
_cell.angle_gamma   90.00
#
_symmetry.space_group_name_H-M   'P 1'
#
loop_
_entity.id
_entity.type
_entity.pdbx_description
1 polymer ?
#
loop_
_entity_poly.entity_id
_entity_poly.type
_entity_poly.pdbx_seq_one_letter_code
_entity_poly.pdbx_strand_id
1 'polypeptide(L)'
;MTDRRKSPFATGSRTYTHRFAKYVVDLLRAMTLKDVANHLGVSWDVIKEIHSVYLQCHYNPPSLKGVESIGIDEFAVKSLFIAIK
;
A
#
# COMPACT_ATOMS: atom_id res chain seq x y z
N MET A 1 11.47 -26.16 9.05
CA MET A 1 11.86 -25.46 7.80
C MET A 1 10.66 -25.46 6.85
N THR A 2 9.86 -24.40 6.82
CA THR A 2 8.69 -24.32 5.92
C THR A 2 9.12 -23.84 4.53
N ASP A 3 8.93 -24.71 3.54
CA ASP A 3 9.07 -24.46 2.10
C ASP A 3 8.20 -23.25 1.68
N ARG A 4 8.83 -22.08 1.49
CA ARG A 4 8.18 -20.87 0.95
C ARG A 4 8.02 -21.03 -0.56
N ARG A 5 7.09 -21.88 -0.99
CA ARG A 5 6.74 -21.99 -2.42
C ARG A 5 6.28 -20.63 -2.90
N LYS A 6 7.01 -20.09 -3.87
CA LYS A 6 6.71 -18.83 -4.54
C LYS A 6 5.41 -19.02 -5.33
N SER A 7 4.29 -18.64 -4.73
CA SER A 7 2.99 -18.72 -5.37
C SER A 7 2.84 -17.58 -6.39
N PRO A 8 2.35 -17.83 -7.62
CA PRO A 8 2.08 -16.76 -8.59
C PRO A 8 0.93 -15.84 -8.15
N PHE A 9 0.12 -16.26 -7.17
CA PHE A 9 -1.05 -15.52 -6.69
C PHE A 9 -0.84 -14.84 -5.33
N ALA A 10 0.24 -15.15 -4.61
CA ALA A 10 0.60 -14.55 -3.32
C ALA A 10 2.11 -14.41 -3.19
N THR A 11 2.60 -13.22 -2.85
CA THR A 11 4.02 -13.01 -2.58
C THR A 11 4.39 -13.73 -1.28
N GLY A 12 5.38 -14.63 -1.32
CA GLY A 12 5.58 -15.72 -0.34
C GLY A 12 5.75 -15.40 1.16
N SER A 13 5.68 -14.14 1.60
CA SER A 13 5.61 -13.75 3.02
C SER A 13 4.27 -13.11 3.41
N ARG A 14 3.37 -12.85 2.44
CA ARG A 14 2.08 -12.22 2.64
C ARG A 14 0.99 -13.27 2.79
N THR A 15 0.08 -13.04 3.72
CA THR A 15 -1.08 -13.89 4.00
C THR A 15 -2.26 -13.63 3.06
N TYR A 16 -2.11 -12.71 2.10
CA TYR A 16 -3.17 -12.29 1.18
C TYR A 16 -2.77 -12.45 -0.29
N THR A 17 -3.77 -12.60 -1.16
CA THR A 17 -3.57 -12.77 -2.61
C THR A 17 -3.49 -11.44 -3.34
N HIS A 18 -2.92 -11.45 -4.56
CA HIS A 18 -2.89 -10.27 -5.42
C HIS A 18 -4.30 -9.74 -5.78
N ARG A 19 -5.27 -10.65 -5.96
CA ARG A 19 -6.67 -10.25 -6.23
C ARG A 19 -7.31 -9.56 -5.02
N PHE A 20 -7.04 -10.08 -3.82
CA PHE A 20 -7.48 -9.45 -2.59
C PHE A 20 -6.90 -8.04 -2.44
N ALA A 21 -5.59 -7.89 -2.68
CA ALA A 21 -4.95 -6.58 -2.64
C ALA A 21 -5.58 -5.59 -3.63
N LYS A 22 -5.88 -6.02 -4.86
CA LYS A 22 -6.58 -5.19 -5.84
C LYS A 22 -7.97 -4.76 -5.35
N TYR A 23 -8.74 -5.71 -4.81
CA TYR A 23 -10.08 -5.43 -4.27
C TYR A 23 -10.04 -4.42 -3.11
N VAL A 24 -9.08 -4.56 -2.19
CA VAL A 24 -8.86 -3.59 -1.10
C VAL A 24 -8.54 -2.20 -1.64
N VAL A 25 -7.66 -2.09 -2.63
CA VAL A 25 -7.32 -0.80 -3.26
C VAL A 25 -8.55 -0.15 -3.90
N ASP A 26 -9.37 -0.94 -4.60
CA ASP A 26 -10.58 -0.44 -5.24
C ASP A 26 -11.59 0.10 -4.20
N LEU A 27 -11.73 -0.56 -3.04
CA LEU A 27 -12.55 -0.08 -1.93
C LEU A 27 -12.02 1.19 -1.26
N LEU A 28 -10.70 1.31 -1.11
CA LEU A 28 -10.06 2.49 -0.52
C LEU A 28 -10.23 3.77 -1.35
N ARG A 29 -10.70 3.66 -2.60
CA ARG A 29 -11.09 4.82 -3.42
C ARG A 29 -12.40 5.46 -2.95
N ALA A 30 -13.23 4.72 -2.19
CA ALA A 30 -14.55 5.16 -1.75
C ALA A 30 -14.74 5.10 -0.22
N MET A 31 -13.85 4.41 0.52
CA MET A 31 -13.97 4.16 1.96
C MET A 31 -12.65 4.43 2.70
N THR A 32 -12.72 4.70 4.01
CA THR A 32 -11.52 4.87 4.84
C THR A 32 -10.83 3.53 5.14
N LEU A 33 -9.54 3.55 5.51
CA LEU A 33 -8.79 2.35 5.92
C LEU A 33 -9.51 1.55 7.02
N LYS A 34 -10.13 2.25 7.98
CA LYS A 34 -10.83 1.62 9.11
C LYS A 34 -12.15 0.99 8.66
N ASP A 35 -12.89 1.66 7.78
CA ASP A 35 -14.15 1.14 7.26
C ASP A 35 -13.92 -0.09 6.38
N VAL A 36 -12.87 -0.09 5.56
CA VAL A 36 -12.47 -1.27 4.76
C VAL A 36 -12.04 -2.43 5.66
N ALA A 37 -11.25 -2.16 6.70
CA ALA A 37 -10.86 -3.17 7.68
C ALA A 37 -12.08 -3.80 8.38
N ASN A 38 -13.02 -2.97 8.83
CA ASN A 38 -14.26 -3.41 9.45
C ASN A 38 -15.16 -4.18 8.47
N HIS A 39 -15.30 -3.69 7.24
CA HIS A 39 -16.13 -4.29 6.20
C HIS A 39 -15.63 -5.68 5.78
N LEU A 40 -14.31 -5.85 5.68
CA LEU A 40 -13.68 -7.12 5.29
C LEU A 40 -13.39 -8.04 6.48
N GLY A 41 -13.55 -7.56 7.71
CA GLY A 41 -13.20 -8.31 8.93
C GLY A 41 -11.69 -8.58 9.04
N VAL A 42 -10.85 -7.72 8.44
CA VAL A 42 -9.40 -7.89 8.39
C VAL A 42 -8.73 -6.83 9.26
N SER A 43 -7.62 -7.20 9.90
CA SER A 43 -6.83 -6.26 10.70
C SER A 43 -6.43 -5.02 9.89
N TRP A 44 -6.58 -3.85 10.52
CA TRP A 44 -6.24 -2.57 9.92
C TRP A 44 -4.79 -2.51 9.39
N ASP A 45 -3.84 -3.19 10.05
CA ASP A 45 -2.45 -3.23 9.60
C ASP A 45 -2.26 -3.93 8.25
N VAL A 46 -3.05 -4.96 7.94
CA VAL A 46 -3.00 -5.65 6.64
C VAL A 46 -3.50 -4.72 5.54
N ILE A 47 -4.61 -4.01 5.79
CA ILE A 47 -5.15 -3.02 4.86
C ILE A 47 -4.15 -1.89 4.62
N LYS A 48 -3.48 -1.43 5.69
CA LYS A 48 -2.42 -0.41 5.61
C LYS A 48 -1.20 -0.92 4.83
N GLU A 49 -0.77 -2.16 5.02
CA GLU A 49 0.33 -2.74 4.25
C GLU A 49 -0.01 -2.76 2.76
N ILE A 50 -1.19 -3.26 2.39
CA ILE A 50 -1.68 -3.29 1.01
C ILE A 50 -1.67 -1.88 0.40
N HIS A 51 -2.19 -0.90 1.12
CA HIS A 51 -2.25 0.48 0.66
C HIS A 51 -0.85 1.09 0.47
N SER A 52 0.07 0.84 1.41
CA SER A 52 1.46 1.32 1.33
C SER A 52 2.18 0.77 0.12
N VAL A 53 2.00 -0.53 -0.16
CA VAL A 53 2.59 -1.20 -1.33
C VAL A 53 2.00 -0.65 -2.62
N TYR A 54 0.68 -0.40 -2.66
CA TYR A 54 0.04 0.23 -3.81
C TYR A 54 0.60 1.63 -4.09
N LEU A 55 0.72 2.47 -3.05
CA LEU A 55 1.27 3.82 -3.18
C LEU A 55 2.71 3.80 -3.67
N GLN A 56 3.55 2.91 -3.13
CA GLN A 56 4.93 2.74 -3.60
C GLN A 56 4.98 2.35 -5.08
N CYS A 57 4.17 1.36 -5.50
CA CYS A 57 4.15 0.93 -6.89
C CYS A 57 3.58 2.00 -7.84
N HIS A 58 2.58 2.78 -7.40
CA HIS A 58 1.88 3.73 -8.26
C HIS A 58 2.53 5.12 -8.30
N TYR A 59 3.10 5.58 -7.19
CA TYR A 59 3.74 6.89 -7.03
C TYR A 59 5.25 6.79 -6.81
N ASN A 60 5.86 5.67 -7.22
CA ASN A 60 7.31 5.49 -7.15
C ASN A 60 8.01 6.75 -7.69
N PRO A 61 9.07 7.22 -7.01
CA PRO A 61 9.56 8.59 -7.18
C PRO A 61 9.86 8.88 -8.65
N PRO A 62 9.23 9.91 -9.25
CA PRO A 62 9.57 10.32 -10.60
C PRO A 62 11.01 10.82 -10.64
N SER A 63 11.68 10.69 -11.80
CA SER A 63 13.04 11.20 -11.91
C SER A 63 13.06 12.71 -11.70
N LEU A 64 13.76 13.18 -10.67
CA LEU A 64 13.90 14.60 -10.35
C LEU A 64 15.01 15.30 -11.16
N LYS A 65 15.42 14.71 -12.29
CA LYS A 65 16.52 15.24 -13.10
C LYS A 65 16.08 16.56 -13.75
N GLY A 66 16.67 17.67 -13.31
CA GLY A 66 16.37 19.02 -13.81
C GLY A 66 15.31 19.78 -13.01
N VAL A 67 14.85 19.24 -11.86
CA VAL A 67 13.96 19.95 -10.95
C VAL A 67 14.78 20.79 -9.98
N GLU A 68 14.68 22.12 -10.05
CA GLU A 68 15.40 23.05 -9.15
C GLU A 68 14.65 23.32 -7.84
N SER A 69 13.33 23.12 -7.78
CA SER A 69 12.54 23.29 -6.56
C SER A 69 11.27 22.42 -6.58
N ILE A 70 10.97 21.80 -5.44
CA ILE A 70 9.73 21.03 -5.21
C ILE A 70 8.99 21.70 -4.06
N GLY A 71 7.81 22.24 -4.34
CA GLY A 71 6.88 22.70 -3.30
C GLY A 71 6.19 21.49 -2.69
N ILE A 72 6.60 21.10 -1.48
CA ILE A 72 5.89 20.10 -0.69
C ILE A 72 4.76 20.86 0.03
N ASP A 73 3.52 20.65 -0.41
CA ASP A 73 2.35 21.09 0.34
C ASP A 73 1.99 20.01 1.37
N GLU A 74 2.01 20.37 2.65
CA GLU A 74 1.77 19.43 3.74
C GLU A 74 0.26 19.26 3.94
N PHE A 75 -0.30 18.13 3.50
CA PHE A 75 -1.55 17.63 4.07
C PHE A 75 -1.26 16.40 4.95
N ALA A 76 -1.09 16.67 6.24
CA ALA A 76 -0.87 15.67 7.26
C ALA A 76 -2.13 14.80 7.46
N VAL A 77 -2.11 13.58 6.93
CA VAL A 77 -3.01 12.50 7.38
C VAL A 77 -2.15 11.45 8.11
N LYS A 78 -1.70 11.80 9.32
CA LYS A 78 -0.94 10.97 10.29
C LYS A 78 0.15 10.06 9.68
N SER A 79 1.39 10.55 9.72
CA SER A 79 2.66 9.80 9.66
C SER A 79 2.62 8.48 8.89
N LEU A 80 2.44 8.56 7.56
CA LEU A 80 2.88 7.48 6.68
C LEU A 80 4.36 7.75 6.39
N PHE A 81 5.23 6.97 7.03
CA PHE A 81 6.67 7.03 6.83
C PHE A 81 6.99 6.57 5.39
N ILE A 82 6.89 7.48 4.44
CA ILE A 82 7.42 7.28 3.09
C ILE A 82 8.92 7.50 3.23
N ALA A 83 9.64 6.40 3.48
CA ALA A 83 11.09 6.39 3.34
C ALA A 83 11.42 6.56 1.85
N ILE A 84 11.66 7.79 1.43
CA ILE A 84 12.37 8.10 0.20
C ILE A 84 13.84 7.74 0.49
N LYS A 85 14.34 6.68 -0.15
CA LYS A 85 15.75 6.31 -0.14
C LYS A 85 16.28 6.35 -1.56
#